data_AF-A0A3D1T2U2-F1
#
_entry.id   AF-A0A3D1T2U2-F1
#
_cell.length_a   1.000
_cell.length_b   1.000
_cell.length_c   1.000
_cell.angle_alpha   90.00
_cell.angle_beta   90.00
_cell.angle_gamma   90.00
#
_symmetry.space_group_name_H-M   'P 1'
#
loop_
_entity.id
_entity.type
_entity.pdbx_description
1 polymer ?
#
loop_
_entity_poly.entity_id
_entity_poly.type
_entity_poly.pdbx_seq_one_letter_code
_entity_poly.pdbx_strand_id
1 'polypeptide(L)'
;EFSPYHVALLRYGVASVALAVVALAKRLPLPAVKDLPAFLLLGFVGFTVYNIALNYGQVTVPAATSSFIVASAPIWMAIIAALFLGEKLKPFGWFGIILSFIGVGIIALGSVGGIKLNVRALAILGASMASALYSLGQKPLLKRYSPLQIVTYAIWCGTLLLMPFGGGVTEGIRNASLSTMLSIIYMGVFPGAIGYILWSMVLSRMPASKAGVFLYMIPVIALVISWLWIGEIPSLISALGGVLIVAGVITVNTAG
;
A
#
# COMPACT_ATOMS: atom_id res chain seq x y z
N GLU A 1 8.94 -19.04 -14.21
CA GLU A 1 8.06 -18.46 -13.15
C GLU A 1 8.21 -16.95 -13.14
N PHE A 2 7.18 -16.21 -12.69
CA PHE A 2 7.26 -14.75 -12.62
C PHE A 2 8.20 -14.32 -11.49
N SER A 3 9.14 -13.42 -11.82
CA SER A 3 9.87 -12.68 -10.81
C SER A 3 8.94 -11.71 -10.07
N PRO A 4 9.20 -11.35 -8.80
CA PRO A 4 8.40 -10.35 -8.09
C PRO A 4 8.29 -9.00 -8.85
N TYR A 5 9.33 -8.64 -9.62
CA TYR A 5 9.30 -7.47 -10.51
C TYR A 5 8.33 -7.62 -11.69
N HIS A 6 8.19 -8.83 -12.26
CA HIS A 6 7.23 -9.11 -13.32
C HIS A 6 5.80 -9.00 -12.80
N VAL A 7 5.54 -9.52 -11.60
CA VAL A 7 4.21 -9.43 -10.96
C VAL A 7 3.84 -7.96 -10.72
N ALA A 8 4.78 -7.15 -10.21
CA ALA A 8 4.55 -5.72 -10.02
C ALA A 8 4.23 -5.02 -11.35
N LEU A 9 5.06 -5.22 -12.38
CA LEU A 9 4.85 -4.60 -13.69
C LEU A 9 3.51 -4.99 -14.31
N LEU A 10 3.14 -6.28 -14.29
CA LEU A 10 1.89 -6.75 -14.86
C LEU A 10 0.68 -6.24 -14.08
N ARG A 11 0.76 -6.23 -12.74
CA ARG A 11 -0.29 -5.67 -11.88
C ARG A 11 -0.57 -4.21 -12.23
N TYR A 12 0.47 -3.37 -12.30
CA TYR A 12 0.28 -1.94 -12.63
C TYR A 12 0.01 -1.69 -14.11
N GLY A 13 0.46 -2.58 -15.00
CA GLY A 13 0.07 -2.60 -16.41
C GLY A 13 -1.43 -2.84 -16.57
N VAL A 14 -1.99 -3.86 -15.92
CA VAL A 14 -3.43 -4.10 -15.91
C VAL A 14 -4.19 -2.92 -15.29
N ALA A 15 -3.71 -2.39 -14.16
CA ALA A 15 -4.30 -1.21 -13.54
C ALA A 15 -4.29 0.00 -14.50
N SER A 16 -3.20 0.21 -15.23
CA SER A 16 -3.05 1.28 -16.22
C SER A 16 -4.06 1.14 -17.36
N VAL A 17 -4.25 -0.06 -17.89
CA VAL A 17 -5.24 -0.35 -18.95
C VAL A 17 -6.66 -0.13 -18.44
N ALA A 18 -7.00 -0.66 -17.26
CA ALA A 18 -8.31 -0.45 -16.67
C ALA A 18 -8.62 1.04 -16.44
N LEU A 19 -7.63 1.79 -15.93
CA LEU A 19 -7.72 3.23 -15.72
C LEU A 19 -7.78 4.00 -17.03
N ALA A 20 -7.15 3.52 -18.11
CA ALA A 20 -7.26 4.12 -19.44
C ALA A 20 -8.68 4.01 -20.00
N VAL A 21 -9.32 2.85 -19.86
CA VAL A 21 -10.73 2.69 -20.26
C VAL A 21 -11.62 3.68 -19.50
N VAL A 22 -11.44 3.80 -18.19
CA VAL A 22 -12.20 4.74 -17.37
C VAL A 22 -11.88 6.19 -17.72
N ALA A 23 -10.62 6.53 -17.97
CA ALA A 23 -10.18 7.88 -18.33
C ALA A 23 -10.75 8.32 -19.68
N LEU A 24 -10.80 7.42 -20.66
CA LEU A 24 -11.43 7.65 -21.97
C LEU A 24 -12.95 7.81 -21.83
N ALA A 25 -13.61 6.91 -21.09
CA ALA A 25 -15.05 6.96 -20.87
C ALA A 25 -15.49 8.24 -20.15
N LYS A 26 -14.71 8.69 -19.16
CA LYS A 26 -14.99 9.93 -18.39
C LYS A 26 -14.37 11.20 -18.98
N ARG A 27 -13.67 11.10 -20.12
CA ARG A 27 -12.94 12.21 -20.77
C ARG A 27 -12.09 13.01 -19.77
N LEU A 28 -11.25 12.29 -19.03
CA LEU A 28 -10.44 12.86 -17.97
C LEU A 28 -9.55 14.00 -18.53
N PRO A 29 -9.61 15.22 -17.95
CA PRO A 29 -8.79 16.30 -18.46
C PRO A 29 -7.33 16.08 -18.11
N LEU A 30 -6.46 16.46 -19.05
CA LEU A 30 -5.01 16.37 -18.89
C LEU A 30 -4.52 17.27 -17.73
N PRO A 31 -3.49 16.84 -17.01
CA PRO A 31 -2.91 17.63 -15.94
C PRO A 31 -2.18 18.84 -16.52
N ALA A 32 -2.09 19.90 -15.74
CA ALA A 32 -1.25 21.03 -16.11
C ALA A 32 0.20 20.57 -16.21
N VAL A 33 0.92 21.02 -17.24
CA VAL A 33 2.33 20.63 -17.50
C VAL A 33 3.23 20.88 -16.28
N LYS A 34 2.95 21.96 -15.53
CA LYS A 34 3.65 22.30 -14.28
C LYS A 34 3.52 21.27 -13.16
N ASP A 35 2.43 20.50 -13.15
CA ASP A 35 2.14 19.48 -12.14
C ASP A 35 2.61 18.09 -12.60
N LEU A 36 3.06 17.94 -13.86
CA LEU A 36 3.57 16.68 -14.41
C LEU A 36 4.78 16.12 -13.63
N PRO A 37 5.76 16.93 -13.20
CA PRO A 37 6.84 16.45 -12.34
C PRO A 37 6.33 15.88 -11.00
N ALA A 38 5.24 16.43 -10.45
CA ALA A 38 4.65 15.93 -9.21
C ALA A 38 3.98 14.56 -9.42
N PHE A 39 3.28 14.34 -10.54
CA PHE A 39 2.74 13.02 -10.90
C PHE A 39 3.84 12.00 -11.16
N LEU A 40 4.93 12.42 -11.81
CA LEU A 40 6.09 11.56 -12.05
C LEU A 40 6.77 11.16 -10.74
N LEU A 41 6.96 12.12 -9.83
CA LEU A 41 7.53 11.86 -8.50
C LEU A 41 6.61 10.97 -7.65
N LEU A 42 5.29 11.20 -7.68
CA LEU A 42 4.33 10.31 -7.02
C LEU A 42 4.38 8.89 -7.59
N GLY A 43 4.44 8.76 -8.91
CA GLY A 43 4.54 7.48 -9.59
C GLY A 43 5.82 6.75 -9.23
N PHE A 44 6.95 7.46 -9.26
CA PHE A 44 8.26 6.96 -8.90
C PHE A 44 8.31 6.49 -7.45
N VAL A 45 7.91 7.32 -6.49
CA VAL A 45 7.98 6.99 -5.05
C VAL A 45 6.95 5.91 -4.69
N GLY A 46 5.69 6.08 -5.10
CA GLY A 46 4.59 5.23 -4.67
C GLY A 46 4.54 3.85 -5.31
N PHE A 47 5.08 3.70 -6.53
CA PHE A 47 5.05 2.43 -7.24
C PHE A 47 6.44 1.90 -7.51
N THR A 48 7.35 2.68 -8.10
CA THR A 48 8.68 2.16 -8.48
C THR A 48 9.57 1.89 -7.26
N VAL A 49 9.86 2.92 -6.46
CA VAL A 49 10.70 2.81 -5.26
C VAL A 49 10.08 1.84 -4.25
N TYR A 50 8.79 1.98 -3.98
CA TYR A 50 8.06 1.06 -3.09
C TYR A 50 8.24 -0.40 -3.50
N ASN A 51 7.94 -0.74 -4.77
CA ASN A 51 8.01 -2.13 -5.21
C ASN A 51 9.45 -2.63 -5.29
N ILE A 52 10.41 -1.84 -5.76
CA ILE A 52 11.82 -2.28 -5.83
C ILE A 52 12.35 -2.58 -4.43
N ALA A 53 12.12 -1.66 -3.48
CA ALA A 53 12.63 -1.81 -2.13
C ALA A 53 11.94 -2.98 -1.38
N LEU A 54 10.62 -3.15 -1.57
CA LEU A 54 9.88 -4.27 -1.00
C LEU A 54 10.34 -5.61 -1.60
N ASN A 55 10.40 -5.72 -2.92
CA ASN A 55 10.79 -6.95 -3.62
C ASN A 55 12.23 -7.34 -3.27
N TYR A 56 13.16 -6.37 -3.23
CA TYR A 56 14.54 -6.61 -2.81
C TYR A 56 14.63 -7.13 -1.37
N GLY A 57 13.81 -6.57 -0.47
CA GLY A 57 13.68 -7.02 0.92
C GLY A 57 13.18 -8.46 1.04
N GLN A 58 12.12 -8.79 0.30
CA GLN A 58 11.44 -10.09 0.35
C GLN A 58 12.26 -11.26 -0.19
N VAL A 59 13.38 -11.01 -0.89
CA VAL A 59 14.30 -12.09 -1.30
C VAL A 59 14.89 -12.84 -0.10
N THR A 60 15.13 -12.16 1.02
CA THR A 60 15.71 -12.77 2.23
C THR A 60 14.87 -12.61 3.48
N VAL A 61 14.02 -11.58 3.53
CA VAL A 61 13.18 -11.30 4.69
C VAL A 61 11.87 -12.09 4.55
N PRO A 62 11.48 -12.90 5.55
CA PRO A 62 10.22 -13.64 5.50
C PRO A 62 9.02 -12.74 5.26
N ALA A 63 7.96 -13.26 4.63
CA ALA A 63 6.75 -12.50 4.33
C ALA A 63 6.09 -11.89 5.59
N ALA A 64 6.06 -12.63 6.70
CA ALA A 64 5.54 -12.14 7.98
C ALA A 64 6.34 -10.94 8.51
N THR A 65 7.67 -11.02 8.49
CA THR A 65 8.55 -9.91 8.90
C THR A 65 8.40 -8.72 7.95
N SER A 66 8.31 -8.97 6.65
CA SER A 66 8.14 -7.92 5.63
C SER A 66 6.82 -7.17 5.83
N SER A 67 5.74 -7.89 6.07
CA SER A 67 4.41 -7.32 6.32
C SER A 67 4.38 -6.50 7.60
N PHE A 68 5.04 -6.98 8.67
CA PHE A 68 5.19 -6.23 9.91
C PHE A 68 5.97 -4.92 9.73
N ILE A 69 7.08 -4.94 8.98
CA ILE A 69 7.85 -3.72 8.69
C ILE A 69 7.01 -2.75 7.85
N VAL A 70 6.28 -3.23 6.84
CA VAL A 70 5.38 -2.37 6.03
C VAL A 70 4.27 -1.78 6.88
N ALA A 71 3.80 -2.48 7.92
CA ALA A 71 2.84 -1.94 8.87
C ALA A 71 3.38 -0.74 9.67
N SER A 72 4.67 -0.39 9.59
CA SER A 72 5.14 0.91 10.11
C SER A 72 4.71 2.10 9.25
N ALA A 73 4.16 1.90 8.05
CA ALA A 73 3.77 2.96 7.13
C ALA A 73 2.81 4.01 7.76
N PRO A 74 1.77 3.65 8.54
CA PRO A 74 0.92 4.63 9.22
C PRO A 74 1.67 5.49 10.26
N ILE A 75 2.73 4.96 10.90
CA ILE A 75 3.59 5.73 11.80
C ILE A 75 4.32 6.82 11.01
N TRP A 76 4.97 6.43 9.91
CA TRP A 76 5.63 7.39 9.02
C TRP A 76 4.65 8.39 8.45
N MET A 77 3.44 7.95 8.09
CA MET A 77 2.38 8.81 7.59
C MET A 77 2.02 9.89 8.61
N ALA A 78 1.82 9.52 9.89
CA ALA A 78 1.53 10.46 10.96
C ALA A 78 2.69 11.42 11.26
N ILE A 79 3.92 10.92 11.31
CA ILE A 79 5.12 11.75 11.52
C ILE A 79 5.26 12.79 10.41
N ILE A 80 5.27 12.35 9.16
CA ILE A 80 5.47 13.24 8.01
C ILE A 80 4.27 14.20 7.89
N ALA A 81 3.05 13.79 8.24
CA ALA A 81 1.87 14.64 8.16
C ALA A 81 1.90 15.74 9.22
N ALA A 82 2.35 15.42 10.43
CA ALA A 82 2.57 16.42 11.48
C ALA A 82 3.64 17.45 11.07
N LEU A 83 4.71 17.02 10.42
CA LEU A 83 5.83 17.87 10.01
C LEU A 83 5.52 18.75 8.79
N PHE A 84 4.93 18.18 7.72
CA PHE A 84 4.79 18.84 6.42
C PHE A 84 3.38 19.36 6.13
N LEU A 85 2.34 18.75 6.72
CA LEU A 85 0.94 19.15 6.51
C LEU A 85 0.35 19.89 7.72
N GLY A 86 1.09 19.95 8.84
CA GLY A 86 0.60 20.54 10.09
C GLY A 86 -0.52 19.72 10.74
N GLU A 87 -0.73 18.47 10.33
CA GLU A 87 -1.75 17.57 10.88
C GLU A 87 -1.29 17.05 12.25
N LYS A 88 -1.59 17.78 13.33
CA LYS A 88 -1.22 17.40 14.70
C LYS A 88 -2.18 16.36 15.27
N LEU A 89 -1.65 15.22 15.70
CA LEU A 89 -2.36 14.24 16.52
C LEU A 89 -2.27 14.61 18.00
N LYS A 90 -3.33 14.36 18.75
CA LYS A 90 -3.30 14.41 20.22
C LYS A 90 -2.44 13.26 20.77
N PRO A 91 -1.99 13.33 22.04
CA PRO A 91 -1.25 12.22 22.67
C PRO A 91 -1.97 10.87 22.58
N PHE A 92 -3.31 10.86 22.70
CA PHE A 92 -4.12 9.66 22.51
C PHE A 92 -4.09 9.10 21.07
N GLY A 93 -3.92 9.97 20.07
CA GLY A 93 -3.71 9.56 18.68
C GLY A 93 -2.40 8.80 18.50
N TRP A 94 -1.31 9.29 19.10
CA TRP A 94 -0.02 8.57 19.12
C TRP A 94 -0.12 7.24 19.86
N PHE A 95 -0.78 7.23 21.01
CA PHE A 95 -1.01 6.00 21.77
C PHE A 95 -1.77 4.96 20.93
N GLY A 96 -2.85 5.35 20.26
CA GLY A 96 -3.61 4.43 19.41
C GLY A 96 -2.83 3.91 18.19
N ILE A 97 -1.93 4.72 17.61
CA ILE A 97 -1.01 4.28 16.55
C ILE A 97 -0.06 3.21 17.08
N ILE A 98 0.60 3.45 18.21
CA ILE A 98 1.54 2.49 18.80
C ILE A 98 0.82 1.22 19.23
N LEU A 99 -0.36 1.35 19.84
CA LEU A 99 -1.19 0.21 20.24
C LEU A 99 -1.56 -0.67 19.04
N SER A 100 -1.96 -0.05 17.93
CA SER A 100 -2.27 -0.76 16.69
C SER A 100 -1.03 -1.45 16.11
N PHE A 101 0.10 -0.76 16.10
CA PHE A 101 1.38 -1.31 15.61
C PHE A 101 1.84 -2.53 16.42
N ILE A 102 1.72 -2.47 17.76
CA ILE A 102 1.99 -3.62 18.63
C ILE A 102 1.06 -4.78 18.29
N GLY A 103 -0.23 -4.52 18.05
CA GLY A 103 -1.19 -5.53 17.63
C GLY A 103 -0.79 -6.23 16.32
N VAL A 104 -0.29 -5.48 15.33
CA VAL A 104 0.26 -6.07 14.09
C VAL A 104 1.48 -6.95 14.39
N GLY A 105 2.35 -6.53 15.30
CA GLY A 105 3.50 -7.34 15.75
C GLY A 105 3.09 -8.65 16.39
N ILE A 106 2.06 -8.62 17.22
CA ILE A 106 1.51 -9.83 17.86
C ILE A 106 0.92 -10.78 16.80
N ILE A 107 0.17 -10.27 15.83
CA ILE A 107 -0.31 -11.09 14.70
C ILE A 107 0.86 -11.71 13.93
N ALA A 108 1.90 -10.93 13.65
CA ALA A 108 3.07 -11.38 12.92
C ALA A 108 3.86 -12.46 13.68
N LEU A 109 3.93 -12.39 15.00
CA LEU A 109 4.56 -13.41 15.85
C LEU A 109 3.78 -14.74 15.86
N GLY A 110 2.46 -14.70 15.74
CA GLY A 110 1.63 -15.89 15.60
C GLY A 110 1.71 -16.57 14.22
N SER A 111 2.43 -15.98 13.26
CA SER A 111 2.55 -16.47 11.89
C SER A 111 3.73 -17.44 11.73
N VAL A 112 3.58 -18.45 10.87
CA VAL A 112 4.64 -19.43 10.57
C VAL A 112 5.88 -18.72 10.01
N GLY A 113 7.02 -18.84 10.71
CA GLY A 113 8.32 -18.29 10.28
C GLY A 113 8.93 -17.19 11.17
N GLY A 114 8.15 -16.61 12.07
CA GLY A 114 8.61 -15.62 13.06
C GLY A 114 9.21 -14.33 12.47
N ILE A 115 9.82 -13.51 13.34
CA ILE A 115 10.47 -12.25 12.96
C ILE A 115 11.99 -12.48 12.80
N LYS A 116 12.51 -12.32 11.57
CA LYS A 116 13.95 -12.38 11.28
C LYS A 116 14.41 -11.10 10.60
N LEU A 117 15.11 -10.26 11.34
CA LEU A 117 15.66 -9.00 10.82
C LEU A 117 17.02 -9.26 10.15
N ASN A 118 17.19 -8.67 8.97
CA ASN A 118 18.44 -8.67 8.21
C ASN A 118 18.65 -7.25 7.63
N VAL A 119 19.83 -6.94 7.10
CA VAL A 119 20.14 -5.65 6.47
C VAL A 119 19.11 -5.25 5.39
N ARG A 120 18.53 -6.24 4.68
CA ARG A 120 17.48 -5.99 3.68
C ARG A 120 16.14 -5.55 4.27
N ALA A 121 15.93 -5.70 5.58
CA ALA A 121 14.78 -5.12 6.29
C ALA A 121 14.77 -3.58 6.20
N LEU A 122 15.94 -2.94 6.08
CA LEU A 122 16.06 -1.50 5.87
C LEU A 122 15.44 -1.07 4.53
N ALA A 123 15.53 -1.91 3.49
CA ALA A 123 14.87 -1.63 2.21
C ALA A 123 13.34 -1.66 2.37
N ILE A 124 12.81 -2.59 3.16
CA ILE A 124 11.37 -2.69 3.42
C ILE A 124 10.88 -1.49 4.26
N LEU A 125 11.72 -1.00 5.19
CA LEU A 125 11.45 0.24 5.90
C LEU A 125 11.44 1.44 4.95
N GLY A 126 12.38 1.48 3.99
CA GLY A 126 12.35 2.46 2.91
C GLY A 126 11.06 2.39 2.08
N ALA A 127 10.55 1.18 1.82
CA ALA A 127 9.25 0.99 1.17
C ALA A 127 8.09 1.55 2.01
N SER A 128 8.07 1.30 3.33
CA SER A 128 7.00 1.83 4.20
C SER A 128 7.01 3.37 4.25
N MET A 129 8.20 3.98 4.26
CA MET A 129 8.37 5.43 4.13
C MET A 129 7.91 5.95 2.77
N ALA A 130 8.26 5.25 1.68
CA ALA A 130 7.82 5.62 0.32
C ALA A 130 6.28 5.59 0.19
N SER A 131 5.62 4.60 0.80
CA SER A 131 4.15 4.52 0.86
C SER A 131 3.54 5.72 1.60
N ALA A 132 4.16 6.16 2.69
CA ALA A 132 3.74 7.36 3.41
C ALA A 132 3.95 8.61 2.54
N LEU A 133 5.14 8.79 1.96
CA LEU A 133 5.44 9.92 1.07
C LEU A 133 4.49 10.01 -0.12
N TYR A 134 4.14 8.88 -0.74
CA TYR A 134 3.11 8.83 -1.78
C TYR A 134 1.77 9.36 -1.26
N SER A 135 1.28 8.81 -0.14
CA SER A 135 -0.02 9.19 0.42
C SER A 135 -0.10 10.67 0.78
N LEU A 136 0.98 11.22 1.34
CA LEU A 136 1.04 12.65 1.68
C LEU A 136 1.25 13.54 0.46
N GLY A 137 2.07 13.13 -0.50
CA GLY A 137 2.31 13.87 -1.73
C GLY A 137 1.04 14.03 -2.58
N GLN A 138 0.04 13.15 -2.40
CA GLN A 138 -1.27 13.31 -3.04
C GLN A 138 -2.08 14.48 -2.47
N LYS A 139 -1.89 14.86 -1.19
CA LYS A 139 -2.73 15.86 -0.50
C LYS A 139 -2.76 17.24 -1.18
N PRO A 140 -1.63 17.85 -1.59
CA PRO A 140 -1.66 19.12 -2.30
C PRO A 140 -2.35 19.01 -3.67
N LEU A 141 -2.15 17.89 -4.38
CA LEU A 141 -2.75 17.65 -5.69
C LEU A 141 -4.26 17.41 -5.59
N LEU A 142 -4.73 16.80 -4.50
CA LEU A 142 -6.15 16.58 -4.22
C LEU A 142 -6.96 17.87 -4.07
N LYS A 143 -6.31 19.02 -3.88
CA LYS A 143 -6.96 20.34 -3.91
C LYS A 143 -7.28 20.83 -5.34
N ARG A 144 -6.65 20.25 -6.36
CA ARG A 144 -6.74 20.70 -7.77
C ARG A 144 -7.24 19.62 -8.72
N TYR A 145 -7.05 18.35 -8.36
CA TYR A 145 -7.35 17.19 -9.19
C TYR A 145 -8.24 16.21 -8.44
N SER A 146 -9.08 15.51 -9.19
CA SER A 146 -9.90 14.43 -8.63
C SER A 146 -9.03 13.23 -8.20
N PRO A 147 -9.46 12.44 -7.20
CA PRO A 147 -8.77 11.21 -6.80
C PRO A 147 -8.49 10.25 -7.96
N LEU A 148 -9.44 10.15 -8.90
CA LEU A 148 -9.28 9.36 -10.12
C LEU A 148 -8.12 9.86 -10.98
N GLN A 149 -8.03 11.17 -11.24
CA GLN A 149 -6.93 11.75 -12.01
C GLN A 149 -5.57 11.46 -11.37
N ILE A 150 -5.46 11.69 -10.06
CA ILE A 150 -4.18 11.52 -9.38
C ILE A 150 -3.70 10.08 -9.46
N VAL A 151 -4.59 9.13 -9.23
CA VAL A 151 -4.25 7.71 -9.29
C VAL A 151 -3.95 7.27 -10.71
N THR A 152 -4.73 7.70 -11.71
CA THR A 152 -4.46 7.40 -13.13
C THR A 152 -3.07 7.87 -13.56
N TYR A 153 -2.74 9.15 -13.36
CA TYR A 153 -1.44 9.67 -13.79
C TYR A 153 -0.28 9.11 -12.97
N ALA A 154 -0.45 8.93 -11.66
CA ALA A 154 0.61 8.33 -10.84
C ALA A 154 0.88 6.87 -11.21
N ILE A 155 -0.16 6.06 -11.48
CA ILE A 155 0.01 4.66 -11.91
C ILE A 155 0.62 4.59 -13.30
N TRP A 156 0.23 5.45 -14.24
CA TRP A 156 0.86 5.50 -15.56
C TRP A 156 2.34 5.87 -15.48
N CYS A 157 2.68 6.92 -14.73
CA CYS A 157 4.08 7.29 -14.49
C CYS A 157 4.85 6.15 -13.79
N GLY A 158 4.27 5.53 -12.76
CA GLY A 158 4.89 4.41 -12.04
C GLY A 158 5.10 3.18 -12.94
N THR A 159 4.12 2.86 -13.79
CA THR A 159 4.20 1.75 -14.75
C THR A 159 5.28 2.02 -15.80
N LEU A 160 5.33 3.25 -16.34
CA LEU A 160 6.38 3.69 -17.27
C LEU A 160 7.79 3.51 -16.67
N LEU A 161 7.96 3.90 -15.41
CA LEU A 161 9.24 3.78 -14.69
C LEU A 161 9.58 2.35 -14.26
N LEU A 162 8.59 1.46 -14.19
CA LEU A 162 8.78 0.03 -13.93
C LEU A 162 9.15 -0.76 -15.19
N MET A 163 8.83 -0.26 -16.40
CA MET A 163 9.11 -0.98 -17.66
C MET A 163 10.56 -1.43 -17.84
N PRO A 164 11.61 -0.65 -17.50
CA PRO A 164 13.00 -1.09 -17.61
C PRO A 164 13.33 -2.33 -16.78
N PHE A 165 12.58 -2.57 -15.69
CA PHE A 165 12.75 -3.73 -14.81
C PHE A 165 11.92 -4.96 -15.27
N GLY A 166 11.22 -4.85 -16.40
CA GLY A 166 10.34 -5.86 -16.97
C GLY A 166 10.99 -6.87 -17.91
N GLY A 167 12.33 -6.91 -18.01
CA GLY A 167 13.02 -7.83 -18.90
C GLY A 167 12.57 -9.29 -18.71
N GLY A 168 12.20 -9.98 -19.79
CA GLY A 168 11.71 -11.36 -19.75
C GLY A 168 10.25 -11.54 -19.34
N VAL A 169 9.48 -10.46 -19.14
CA VAL A 169 8.05 -10.56 -18.77
C VAL A 169 7.22 -11.30 -19.83
N THR A 170 7.59 -11.19 -21.11
CA THR A 170 6.91 -11.85 -22.23
C THR A 170 7.02 -13.37 -22.18
N GLU A 171 8.18 -13.90 -21.77
CA GLU A 171 8.37 -15.33 -21.53
C GLU A 171 7.61 -15.80 -20.29
N GLY A 172 7.58 -14.97 -19.24
CA GLY A 172 6.76 -15.21 -18.05
C GLY A 172 5.27 -15.35 -18.39
N ILE A 173 4.74 -14.46 -19.24
CA ILE A 173 3.34 -14.50 -19.71
C ILE A 173 3.05 -15.78 -20.49
N ARG A 174 3.94 -16.19 -21.41
CA ARG A 174 3.74 -17.40 -22.24
C ARG A 174 3.69 -18.69 -21.42
N ASN A 175 4.45 -18.73 -20.33
CA ASN A 175 4.55 -19.91 -19.46
C ASN A 175 3.59 -19.84 -18.25
N ALA A 176 2.80 -18.77 -18.12
CA ALA A 176 1.91 -18.59 -16.98
C ALA A 176 0.65 -19.45 -17.09
N SER A 177 0.24 -20.05 -15.98
CA SER A 177 -1.07 -20.71 -15.90
C SER A 177 -2.20 -19.67 -16.00
N LEU A 178 -3.38 -20.12 -16.46
CA LEU A 178 -4.57 -19.27 -16.49
C LEU A 178 -4.92 -18.73 -15.10
N SER A 179 -4.76 -19.54 -14.05
CA SER A 179 -4.99 -19.13 -12.65
C SER A 179 -4.07 -17.99 -12.23
N THR A 180 -2.78 -18.06 -12.59
CA THR A 180 -1.81 -16.99 -12.32
C THR A 180 -2.20 -15.70 -13.03
N MET A 181 -2.61 -15.80 -14.31
CA MET A 181 -3.02 -14.63 -15.09
C MET A 181 -4.29 -13.98 -14.52
N LEU A 182 -5.30 -14.77 -14.15
CA LEU A 182 -6.51 -14.27 -13.49
C LEU A 182 -6.20 -13.60 -12.16
N SER A 183 -5.26 -14.15 -11.37
CA SER A 183 -4.80 -13.53 -10.12
C SER A 183 -4.14 -12.18 -10.37
N ILE A 184 -3.31 -12.05 -11.40
CA ILE A 184 -2.67 -10.78 -11.78
C ILE A 184 -3.72 -9.76 -12.23
N ILE A 185 -4.69 -10.17 -13.04
CA ILE A 185 -5.78 -9.30 -13.49
C ILE A 185 -6.58 -8.81 -12.28
N TYR A 186 -6.94 -9.73 -11.39
CA TYR A 186 -7.63 -9.40 -10.14
C TYR A 186 -6.83 -8.38 -9.33
N MET A 187 -5.53 -8.61 -9.12
CA MET A 187 -4.65 -7.69 -8.39
C MET A 187 -4.48 -6.32 -9.06
N GLY A 188 -4.51 -6.27 -10.39
CA GLY A 188 -4.41 -5.03 -11.15
C GLY A 188 -5.70 -4.20 -11.07
N VAL A 189 -6.86 -4.83 -11.24
CA VAL A 189 -8.14 -4.13 -11.26
C VAL A 189 -8.59 -3.75 -9.86
N PHE A 190 -8.67 -4.71 -8.94
CA PHE A 190 -9.28 -4.49 -7.63
C PHE A 190 -8.35 -3.72 -6.68
N PRO A 191 -7.24 -4.27 -6.16
CA PRO A 191 -6.36 -3.49 -5.30
C PRO A 191 -5.50 -2.48 -6.08
N GLY A 192 -5.23 -2.69 -7.38
CA GLY A 192 -4.38 -1.82 -8.20
C GLY A 192 -5.07 -0.55 -8.74
N ALA A 193 -6.30 -0.64 -9.22
CA ALA A 193 -7.05 0.54 -9.69
C ALA A 193 -8.06 0.99 -8.64
N ILE A 194 -9.04 0.15 -8.31
CA ILE A 194 -10.16 0.52 -7.43
C ILE A 194 -9.64 0.88 -6.03
N GLY A 195 -8.77 0.06 -5.45
CA GLY A 195 -8.21 0.26 -4.12
C GLY A 195 -7.44 1.58 -4.00
N TYR A 196 -6.58 1.91 -4.97
CA TYR A 196 -5.86 3.18 -4.96
C TYR A 196 -6.78 4.39 -5.18
N ILE A 197 -7.81 4.29 -6.03
CA ILE A 197 -8.81 5.36 -6.18
C ILE A 197 -9.54 5.57 -4.84
N LEU A 198 -10.03 4.51 -4.22
CA LEU A 198 -10.72 4.58 -2.93
C LEU A 198 -9.80 5.17 -1.84
N TRP A 199 -8.54 4.75 -1.79
CA TRP A 199 -7.55 5.32 -0.88
C TRP A 199 -7.37 6.82 -1.11
N SER A 200 -7.24 7.25 -2.37
CA SER A 200 -7.13 8.66 -2.72
C SER A 200 -8.41 9.44 -2.39
N MET A 201 -9.60 8.83 -2.51
CA MET A 201 -10.87 9.41 -2.05
C MET A 201 -10.94 9.56 -0.53
N VAL A 202 -10.41 8.60 0.23
CA VAL A 202 -10.32 8.71 1.70
C VAL A 202 -9.41 9.86 2.07
N LEU A 203 -8.22 9.93 1.48
CA LEU A 203 -7.25 11.01 1.73
C LEU A 203 -7.77 12.41 1.36
N SER A 204 -8.70 12.51 0.42
CA SER A 204 -9.31 13.81 0.06
C SER A 204 -10.32 14.30 1.09
N ARG A 205 -10.85 13.40 1.93
CA ARG A 205 -11.94 13.69 2.88
C ARG A 205 -11.51 13.69 4.34
N MET A 206 -10.35 13.13 4.68
CA MET A 206 -9.88 13.07 6.06
C MET A 206 -8.37 13.25 6.19
N PRO A 207 -7.85 13.69 7.36
CA PRO A 207 -6.42 13.81 7.60
C PRO A 207 -5.65 12.51 7.29
N ALA A 208 -4.47 12.63 6.69
CA ALA A 208 -3.62 11.47 6.36
C ALA A 208 -3.27 10.67 7.62
N SER A 209 -3.00 11.35 8.73
CA SER A 209 -2.72 10.72 10.03
C SER A 209 -3.85 9.82 10.50
N LYS A 210 -5.12 10.21 10.31
CA LYS A 210 -6.29 9.39 10.71
C LYS A 210 -6.60 8.30 9.68
N ALA A 211 -6.50 8.62 8.39
CA ALA A 211 -6.67 7.65 7.31
C ALA A 211 -5.69 6.46 7.42
N GLY A 212 -4.42 6.77 7.70
CA GLY A 212 -3.36 5.77 7.80
C GLY A 212 -3.63 4.68 8.83
N VAL A 213 -4.28 5.03 9.94
CA VAL A 213 -4.57 4.07 11.03
C VAL A 213 -5.56 3.00 10.59
N PHE A 214 -6.47 3.29 9.65
CA PHE A 214 -7.36 2.27 9.09
C PHE A 214 -6.60 1.19 8.30
N LEU A 215 -5.39 1.47 7.81
CA LEU A 215 -4.57 0.44 7.15
C LEU A 215 -4.15 -0.67 8.13
N TYR A 216 -4.15 -0.41 9.45
CA TYR A 216 -3.92 -1.46 10.44
C TYR A 216 -5.05 -2.49 10.50
N MET A 217 -6.25 -2.15 10.01
CA MET A 217 -7.36 -3.12 9.93
C MET A 217 -7.13 -4.19 8.86
N ILE A 218 -6.21 -3.99 7.91
CA ILE A 218 -5.93 -4.96 6.83
C ILE A 218 -5.63 -6.37 7.39
N PRO A 219 -4.65 -6.58 8.30
CA PRO A 219 -4.39 -7.90 8.87
C PRO A 219 -5.59 -8.47 9.65
N VAL A 220 -6.40 -7.63 10.30
CA VAL A 220 -7.61 -8.09 11.02
C VAL A 220 -8.64 -8.64 10.03
N ILE A 221 -8.91 -7.89 8.96
CA ILE A 221 -9.83 -8.31 7.90
C ILE A 221 -9.29 -9.57 7.21
N ALA A 222 -7.99 -9.65 6.95
CA ALA A 222 -7.36 -10.82 6.37
C ALA A 222 -7.51 -12.07 7.26
N LEU A 223 -7.33 -11.95 8.58
CA LEU A 223 -7.55 -13.04 9.52
C LEU A 223 -9.01 -13.53 9.50
N VAL A 224 -9.98 -12.60 9.51
CA VAL A 224 -11.40 -12.94 9.46
C VAL A 224 -11.75 -13.64 8.14
N ILE A 225 -11.23 -13.15 7.01
CA ILE A 225 -11.43 -13.79 5.70
C ILE A 225 -10.78 -15.18 5.66
N SER A 226 -9.55 -15.34 6.15
CA SER A 226 -8.89 -16.66 6.18
C SER A 226 -9.69 -17.67 6.99
N TRP A 227 -10.19 -17.25 8.15
CA TRP A 227 -11.02 -18.10 8.99
C TRP A 227 -12.34 -18.51 8.33
N LEU A 228 -13.08 -17.55 7.76
CA LEU A 228 -14.39 -17.82 7.17
C LEU A 228 -14.33 -18.57 5.83
N TRP A 229 -13.31 -18.29 5.02
CA TRP A 229 -13.24 -18.77 3.63
C TRP A 229 -12.31 -19.96 3.44
N ILE A 230 -11.18 -19.98 4.16
CA ILE A 230 -10.16 -21.04 4.07
C ILE A 230 -10.33 -22.06 5.20
N GLY A 231 -10.99 -21.67 6.30
CA GLY A 231 -11.19 -22.53 7.47
C GLY A 231 -9.98 -22.55 8.42
N GLU A 232 -9.01 -21.64 8.23
CA GLU A 232 -7.85 -21.52 9.12
C GLU A 232 -8.27 -20.87 10.44
N ILE A 233 -8.26 -21.64 11.53
CA ILE A 233 -8.62 -21.12 12.85
C ILE A 233 -7.51 -20.18 13.33
N PRO A 234 -7.80 -18.88 13.56
CA PRO A 234 -6.80 -17.95 14.04
C PRO A 234 -6.27 -18.39 15.40
N SER A 235 -4.95 -18.29 15.58
CA SER A 235 -4.35 -18.53 16.90
C SER A 235 -4.88 -17.50 17.92
N LEU A 236 -4.89 -17.87 19.21
CA LEU A 236 -5.26 -16.95 20.28
C LEU A 236 -4.40 -15.67 20.26
N ILE A 237 -3.11 -15.81 19.91
CA ILE A 237 -2.18 -14.69 19.75
C ILE A 237 -2.65 -13.76 18.63
N SER A 238 -3.00 -14.30 17.46
CA SER A 238 -3.52 -13.52 16.33
C SER A 238 -4.83 -12.81 16.68
N ALA A 239 -5.71 -13.45 17.44
CA ALA A 239 -6.95 -12.83 17.93
C ALA A 239 -6.69 -11.65 18.88
N LEU A 240 -5.78 -11.82 19.85
CA LEU A 240 -5.38 -10.73 20.76
C LEU A 240 -4.77 -9.55 20.02
N GLY A 241 -3.88 -9.82 19.04
CA GLY A 241 -3.32 -8.77 18.19
C GLY A 241 -4.40 -8.02 17.40
N GLY A 242 -5.43 -8.72 16.92
CA GLY A 242 -6.59 -8.11 16.26
C GLY A 242 -7.40 -7.19 17.18
N VAL A 243 -7.63 -7.59 18.43
CA VAL A 243 -8.33 -6.76 19.43
C VAL A 243 -7.55 -5.47 19.69
N LEU A 244 -6.22 -5.54 19.84
CA LEU A 244 -5.38 -4.35 20.06
C LEU A 244 -5.42 -3.39 18.88
N ILE A 245 -5.43 -3.91 17.65
CA ILE A 245 -5.59 -3.09 16.44
C ILE A 245 -6.93 -2.35 16.48
N VAL A 246 -8.02 -3.05 16.72
CA VAL A 246 -9.36 -2.43 16.76
C VAL A 246 -9.43 -1.37 17.85
N ALA A 247 -8.94 -1.66 19.05
CA ALA A 247 -8.88 -0.69 20.15
C ALA A 247 -8.04 0.53 19.81
N GLY A 248 -6.87 0.34 19.19
CA GLY A 248 -5.99 1.42 18.76
C GLY A 248 -6.65 2.29 17.69
N VAL A 249 -7.24 1.69 16.67
CA VAL A 249 -7.97 2.38 15.59
C VAL A 249 -9.13 3.21 16.14
N ILE A 250 -9.92 2.65 17.07
CA ILE A 250 -11.00 3.37 17.74
C ILE A 250 -10.43 4.58 18.51
N THR A 251 -9.38 4.37 19.29
CA THR A 251 -8.75 5.41 20.12
C THR A 251 -8.28 6.61 19.28
N VAL A 252 -7.62 6.37 18.14
CA VAL A 252 -7.17 7.47 17.26
C VAL A 252 -8.35 8.24 16.66
N ASN A 253 -9.44 7.55 16.32
CA ASN A 253 -10.57 8.20 15.66
C ASN A 253 -11.48 8.93 16.64
N THR A 254 -11.63 8.47 17.88
CA THR A 254 -12.50 9.11 18.89
C THR A 254 -11.78 10.16 19.74
N ALA A 255 -10.55 9.87 20.17
CA ALA A 255 -9.81 10.69 21.14
C ALA A 255 -8.52 11.33 20.58
N GLY A 256 -8.13 10.96 19.34
CA GLY A 256 -6.88 11.37 18.68
C GLY A 256 -6.94 12.66 17.87
#